data_AF-Q9HJ02-F1
#
_entry.id   AF-Q9HJ02-F1
#
_cell.length_a   1.000
_cell.length_b   1.000
_cell.length_c   1.000
_cell.angle_alpha   90.00
_cell.angle_beta   90.00
_cell.angle_gamma   90.00
#
_symmetry.space_group_name_H-M   'P 1'
#
loop_
_entity.id
_entity.type
_entity.pdbx_description
1 polymer ?
#
loop_
_entity_poly.entity_id
_entity_poly.type
_entity_poly.pdbx_seq_one_letter_code
_entity_poly.pdbx_strand_id
1 'polypeptide(L)'
;MVIMSLVVTDILKYYEPEINDDRISKLYITTSRKVLGQAYSLQNKMMVVGKLLDVAIAPDKEKITETAVPGRDRLIGTKLEAYFFTANGSDRDYLFFSSKFSHILTEYAIFAEEYEVKVEFIYVQKKIGKIKLYTKGTVMDSYRSQESESVG
;
A
#
# COMPACT_ATOMS: atom_id res chain seq x y z
N MET A 1 3.58 -20.35 -15.61
CA MET A 1 2.57 -20.16 -14.54
C MET A 1 2.19 -18.69 -14.55
N VAL A 2 0.95 -18.32 -14.88
CA VAL A 2 0.53 -16.91 -14.88
C VAL A 2 0.40 -16.45 -13.42
N ILE A 3 1.30 -15.55 -13.00
CA ILE A 3 1.22 -14.89 -11.70
C ILE A 3 0.08 -13.88 -11.80
N MET A 4 -0.85 -13.94 -10.86
CA MET A 4 -2.06 -13.10 -10.80
C MET A 4 -1.96 -12.23 -9.57
N SER A 5 -2.33 -10.96 -9.68
CA SER A 5 -2.03 -9.98 -8.65
C SER A 5 -2.93 -8.74 -8.70
N LEU A 6 -2.94 -8.01 -7.59
CA LEU A 6 -3.41 -6.64 -7.49
C LEU A 6 -2.20 -5.71 -7.47
N VAL A 7 -2.11 -4.81 -8.43
CA VAL A 7 -1.09 -3.76 -8.42
C VAL A 7 -1.75 -2.47 -7.95
N VAL A 8 -1.29 -1.95 -6.81
CA VAL A 8 -1.74 -0.67 -6.26
C VAL A 8 -0.65 0.36 -6.48
N THR A 9 -1.01 1.51 -7.04
CA THR A 9 -0.14 2.69 -7.14
C THR A 9 -0.81 3.83 -6.38
N ASP A 10 -0.21 4.26 -5.28
CA ASP A 10 -0.80 5.27 -4.41
C ASP A 10 0.29 6.00 -3.60
N ILE A 11 -0.05 7.19 -3.13
CA ILE A 11 0.78 8.02 -2.25
C ILE A 11 0.83 7.39 -0.86
N LEU A 12 2.03 7.28 -0.28
CA LEU A 12 2.20 6.88 1.11
C LEU A 12 1.55 7.91 2.03
N LYS A 13 0.78 7.47 3.01
CA LYS A 13 0.13 8.37 3.98
C LYS A 13 0.42 7.93 5.40
N TYR A 14 0.33 8.87 6.33
CA TYR A 14 0.45 8.61 7.76
C TYR A 14 -0.92 8.72 8.43
N TYR A 15 -1.27 7.76 9.28
CA TYR A 15 -2.51 7.78 10.05
C TYR A 15 -2.22 8.23 11.48
N GLU A 16 -2.73 9.39 11.86
CA GLU A 16 -2.46 9.99 13.18
C GLU A 16 -3.02 9.18 14.37
N PRO A 17 -4.26 8.63 14.33
CA PRO A 17 -4.82 7.90 15.47
C PRO A 17 -3.98 6.68 15.89
N GLU A 18 -4.06 6.33 17.17
CA GLU A 18 -3.31 5.19 17.71
C GLU A 18 -3.85 3.85 17.22
N ILE A 19 -3.10 3.19 16.34
CA ILE A 19 -3.23 1.77 16.08
C ILE A 19 -2.48 1.05 17.20
N ASN A 20 -3.23 0.46 18.14
CA ASN A 20 -2.67 -0.32 19.26
C ASN A 20 -2.36 -1.77 18.80
N ASP A 21 -1.39 -1.94 17.90
CA ASP A 21 -0.85 -3.23 17.45
C ASP A 21 0.58 -3.06 16.92
N ASP A 22 1.59 -3.54 17.67
CA ASP A 22 3.01 -3.34 17.37
C ASP A 22 3.46 -3.88 16.00
N ARG A 23 2.66 -4.74 15.38
CA ARG A 23 2.95 -5.33 14.07
C ARG A 23 2.51 -4.43 12.91
N ILE A 24 1.65 -3.45 13.18
CA ILE A 24 1.00 -2.60 12.19
C ILE A 24 1.58 -1.20 12.32
N SER A 25 2.17 -0.70 11.24
CA SER A 25 2.65 0.68 11.19
C SER A 25 1.50 1.65 10.97
N LYS A 26 1.72 2.92 11.27
CA LYS A 26 0.83 4.02 10.90
C LYS A 26 0.94 4.41 9.42
N LEU A 27 1.90 3.87 8.69
CA LEU A 27 2.04 4.09 7.24
C LEU A 27 1.03 3.23 6.48
N TYR A 28 0.30 3.85 5.56
CA TYR A 28 -0.68 3.17 4.75
C TYR A 28 -0.72 3.70 3.32
N ILE A 29 -1.31 2.87 2.46
CA ILE A 29 -1.87 3.28 1.17
C ILE A 29 -3.34 2.92 1.16
N THR A 30 -4.07 3.44 0.17
CA THR A 30 -5.48 3.14 -0.01
C THR A 30 -5.70 2.29 -1.26
N THR A 31 -6.76 1.50 -1.24
CA THR A 31 -7.17 0.74 -2.42
C THR A 31 -8.68 0.80 -2.61
N SER A 32 -9.13 0.83 -3.86
CA SER A 32 -10.56 0.88 -4.20
C SER A 32 -11.31 -0.28 -3.56
N ARG A 33 -12.40 0.03 -2.86
CA ARG A 33 -13.28 -0.99 -2.28
C ARG A 33 -13.87 -1.92 -3.34
N LYS A 34 -14.10 -1.42 -4.57
CA LYS A 34 -14.61 -2.24 -5.68
C LYS A 34 -13.63 -3.33 -6.09
N VAL A 35 -12.33 -3.04 -5.99
CA VAL A 35 -11.24 -3.96 -6.31
C VAL A 35 -11.13 -4.99 -5.19
N LEU A 36 -10.98 -4.57 -3.93
CA LEU A 36 -10.90 -5.52 -2.82
C LEU A 36 -12.19 -6.33 -2.59
N GLY A 37 -13.36 -5.76 -2.83
CA GLY A 37 -14.65 -6.43 -2.72
C GLY A 37 -14.82 -7.57 -3.74
N GLN A 38 -14.11 -7.52 -4.87
CA GLN A 38 -14.01 -8.64 -5.82
C GLN A 38 -13.05 -9.74 -5.33
N ALA A 39 -12.11 -9.41 -4.44
CA ALA A 39 -11.04 -10.27 -3.95
C ALA A 39 -11.38 -11.01 -2.62
N TYR A 40 -12.65 -11.40 -2.41
CA TYR A 40 -13.23 -12.04 -1.20
C TYR A 40 -13.63 -11.09 -0.06
N SER A 41 -14.49 -11.57 0.86
CA SER A 41 -14.89 -10.90 2.10
C SER A 41 -13.71 -10.73 3.07
N LEU A 42 -12.83 -9.77 2.80
CA LEU A 42 -11.74 -9.41 3.69
C LEU A 42 -12.29 -8.89 5.01
N GLN A 43 -11.69 -9.35 6.10
CA GLN A 43 -11.98 -8.85 7.44
C GLN A 43 -10.84 -7.94 7.88
N ASN A 44 -11.15 -6.94 8.70
CA ASN A 44 -10.14 -6.06 9.30
C ASN A 44 -9.02 -6.88 9.94
N LYS A 45 -7.79 -6.40 9.79
CA LYS A 45 -6.53 -7.05 10.23
C LYS A 45 -6.13 -8.31 9.44
N MET A 46 -6.81 -8.65 8.35
CA MET A 46 -6.27 -9.67 7.43
C MET A 46 -5.01 -9.15 6.75
N MET A 47 -3.96 -9.97 6.76
CA MET A 47 -2.68 -9.62 6.15
C MET A 47 -2.71 -9.90 4.66
N VAL A 48 -2.39 -8.89 3.87
CA VAL A 48 -2.18 -8.94 2.42
C VAL A 48 -0.67 -8.96 2.16
N VAL A 49 -0.21 -9.93 1.39
CA VAL A 49 1.22 -10.14 1.13
C VAL A 49 1.52 -9.90 -0.34
N GLY A 50 2.63 -9.20 -0.57
CA GLY A 50 3.05 -8.76 -1.87
C GLY A 50 4.53 -8.45 -1.95
N LYS A 51 4.88 -7.59 -2.92
CA LYS A 51 6.21 -7.01 -3.06
C LYS A 51 6.13 -5.57 -3.54
N LEU A 52 7.16 -4.80 -3.22
CA LEU A 52 7.36 -3.47 -3.79
C LEU A 52 7.79 -3.59 -5.26
N LEU A 53 7.15 -2.86 -6.16
CA LEU A 53 7.48 -2.82 -7.59
C LEU A 53 8.21 -1.55 -7.98
N ASP A 54 7.86 -0.42 -7.36
CA ASP A 54 8.44 0.88 -7.65
C ASP A 54 8.24 1.84 -6.48
N VAL A 55 9.09 2.85 -6.40
CA VAL A 55 8.91 4.01 -5.52
C VAL A 55 9.34 5.24 -6.31
N ALA A 56 8.44 6.20 -6.44
CA ALA A 56 8.69 7.48 -7.10
C ALA A 56 8.50 8.64 -6.12
N ILE A 57 9.10 9.80 -6.39
CA ILE A 57 8.71 11.03 -5.70
C ILE A 57 7.25 11.31 -6.06
N ALA A 58 6.42 11.65 -5.08
CA ALA A 58 5.02 11.94 -5.34
C ALA A 58 4.91 13.12 -6.34
N PRO A 59 3.95 13.07 -7.28
CA PRO A 59 3.89 14.04 -8.39
C PRO A 59 3.77 15.50 -7.91
N ASP A 60 3.15 15.71 -6.75
CA ASP A 60 2.87 17.04 -6.19
C ASP A 60 4.01 17.54 -5.27
N LYS A 61 5.13 16.81 -5.19
CA LYS A 61 6.26 17.15 -4.31
C LYS A 61 7.43 17.71 -5.11
N GLU A 62 7.63 19.01 -4.98
CA GLU A 62 8.75 19.73 -5.62
C GLU A 62 10.11 19.41 -4.98
N LYS A 63 10.13 19.12 -3.66
CA LYS A 63 11.34 18.80 -2.89
C LYS A 63 11.01 17.76 -1.81
N ILE A 64 11.91 16.80 -1.64
CA ILE A 64 11.90 15.84 -0.51
C ILE A 64 12.56 16.48 0.71
N THR A 65 12.11 16.16 1.93
CA THR A 65 12.66 16.76 3.15
C THR A 65 14.00 16.16 3.55
N GLU A 66 14.24 14.91 3.14
CA GLU A 66 15.42 14.13 3.52
C GLU A 66 16.26 13.76 2.30
N THR A 67 17.57 13.65 2.48
CA THR A 67 18.48 13.30 1.37
C THR A 67 18.24 11.85 0.97
N ALA A 68 17.95 11.61 -0.31
CA ALA A 68 17.74 10.27 -0.83
C ALA A 68 18.94 9.35 -0.51
N VAL A 69 18.67 8.23 0.17
CA VAL A 69 19.70 7.23 0.48
C VAL A 69 20.10 6.49 -0.79
N PRO A 70 21.41 6.37 -1.11
CA PRO A 70 21.87 5.61 -2.27
C PRO A 70 21.39 4.15 -2.24
N GLY A 71 21.01 3.61 -3.41
CA GLY A 71 20.64 2.19 -3.55
C GLY A 71 19.17 1.87 -3.34
N ARG A 72 18.28 2.85 -3.48
CA ARG A 72 16.80 2.67 -3.47
C ARG A 72 16.31 1.56 -4.40
N ASP A 73 16.97 1.33 -5.54
CA ASP A 73 16.65 0.23 -6.45
C ASP A 73 16.70 -1.15 -5.78
N ARG A 74 17.46 -1.30 -4.69
CA ARG A 74 17.52 -2.55 -3.90
C ARG A 74 16.21 -2.86 -3.18
N LEU A 75 15.33 -1.87 -3.02
CA LEU A 75 14.02 -2.07 -2.42
C LEU A 75 13.06 -2.80 -3.36
N ILE A 76 13.29 -2.74 -4.67
CA ILE A 76 12.40 -3.37 -5.65
C ILE A 76 12.44 -4.89 -5.47
N GLY A 77 11.25 -5.49 -5.40
CA GLY A 77 11.08 -6.91 -5.09
C GLY A 77 11.07 -7.25 -3.60
N THR A 78 11.33 -6.29 -2.71
CA THR A 78 11.25 -6.50 -1.25
C THR A 78 9.85 -7.00 -0.89
N LYS A 79 9.81 -8.09 -0.11
CA LYS A 79 8.56 -8.64 0.41
C LYS A 79 7.85 -7.59 1.25
N LEU A 80 6.59 -7.37 0.93
CA LEU A 80 5.72 -6.41 1.60
C LEU A 80 4.58 -7.15 2.30
N GLU A 81 4.30 -6.75 3.53
CA GLU A 81 3.16 -7.19 4.31
C GLU A 81 2.34 -5.96 4.67
N ALA A 82 1.04 -6.00 4.40
CA ALA A 82 0.10 -4.96 4.76
C ALA A 82 -1.13 -5.57 5.44
N TYR A 83 -1.86 -4.78 6.21
CA TYR A 83 -3.05 -5.18 6.94
C TYR A 83 -4.24 -4.40 6.41
N PHE A 84 -5.28 -5.12 6.01
CA PHE A 84 -6.51 -4.53 5.49
C PHE A 84 -7.39 -3.96 6.61
N PHE A 85 -7.91 -2.77 6.40
CA PHE A 85 -8.94 -2.16 7.24
C PHE A 85 -9.97 -1.41 6.39
N THR A 86 -11.25 -1.63 6.65
CA THR A 86 -12.33 -0.87 6.02
C THR A 86 -12.29 0.60 6.46
N ALA A 87 -12.36 1.51 5.48
CA ALA A 87 -12.51 2.93 5.72
C ALA A 87 -13.99 3.32 5.68
N ASN A 88 -14.64 3.37 6.84
CA ASN A 88 -16.06 3.73 6.93
C ASN A 88 -16.31 5.12 6.33
N GLY A 89 -17.24 5.21 5.38
CA GLY A 89 -17.58 6.47 4.69
C GLY A 89 -16.65 6.86 3.53
N SER A 90 -15.68 6.01 3.16
CA SER A 90 -14.80 6.21 1.98
C SER A 90 -15.05 5.14 0.92
N ASP A 91 -14.77 5.47 -0.35
CA ASP A 91 -14.77 4.54 -1.49
C ASP A 91 -13.50 3.69 -1.58
N ARG A 92 -12.49 4.03 -0.77
CA ARG A 92 -11.20 3.33 -0.70
C ARG A 92 -10.94 2.87 0.72
N ASP A 93 -10.51 1.62 0.86
CA ASP A 93 -10.13 1.01 2.13
C ASP A 93 -8.61 1.16 2.36
N TYR A 94 -8.17 0.92 3.60
CA TYR A 94 -6.78 1.09 4.01
C TYR A 94 -5.98 -0.20 3.94
N LEU A 95 -4.74 -0.09 3.50
CA LEU A 95 -3.70 -1.11 3.60
C LEU A 95 -2.53 -0.55 4.40
N PHE A 96 -2.53 -0.84 5.70
CA PHE A 96 -1.48 -0.42 6.62
C PHE A 96 -0.27 -1.34 6.50
N PHE A 97 0.92 -0.80 6.25
CA PHE A 97 2.12 -1.63 6.18
C PHE A 97 2.47 -2.24 7.54
N SER A 98 3.13 -3.39 7.53
CA SER A 98 3.71 -3.93 8.74
C SER A 98 4.82 -3.04 9.26
N SER A 99 5.04 -3.03 10.58
CA SER A 99 6.13 -2.28 11.21
C SER A 99 7.50 -2.63 10.61
N LYS A 100 7.69 -3.91 10.23
CA LYS A 100 8.90 -4.37 9.55
C LYS A 100 9.10 -3.70 8.19
N PHE A 101 8.06 -3.64 7.36
CA PHE A 101 8.16 -3.01 6.05
C PHE A 101 8.30 -1.49 6.17
N SER A 102 7.58 -0.87 7.11
CA SER A 102 7.73 0.55 7.45
C SER A 102 9.16 0.90 7.84
N HIS A 103 9.82 0.07 8.64
CA HIS A 103 11.22 0.30 9.03
C HIS A 103 12.15 0.31 7.81
N ILE A 104 11.95 -0.64 6.87
CA ILE A 104 12.70 -0.67 5.61
C ILE A 104 12.47 0.61 4.81
N LEU A 105 11.26 1.15 4.73
CA LEU A 105 11.02 2.42 4.03
C LEU A 105 11.77 3.58 4.70
N THR A 106 11.74 3.64 6.03
CA THR A 106 12.42 4.68 6.81
C THR A 106 13.94 4.60 6.69
N GLU A 107 14.54 3.41 6.66
CA GLU A 107 15.99 3.21 6.45
C GLU A 107 16.48 3.83 5.13
N TYR A 108 15.62 3.93 4.12
CA TYR A 108 15.91 4.51 2.81
C TYR A 108 15.37 5.92 2.63
N ALA A 109 14.98 6.59 3.72
CA ALA A 109 14.40 7.94 3.72
C ALA A 109 13.14 8.07 2.84
N ILE A 110 12.29 7.03 2.81
CA ILE A 110 11.00 7.03 2.11
C ILE A 110 9.90 7.36 3.12
N PHE A 111 9.45 8.61 3.11
CA PHE A 111 8.47 9.14 4.05
C PHE A 111 7.06 9.27 3.45
N ALA A 112 6.07 9.40 4.33
CA ALA A 112 4.69 9.66 3.93
C ALA A 112 4.57 10.98 3.16
N GLU A 113 3.62 11.03 2.23
CA GLU A 113 3.23 12.14 1.36
C GLU A 113 4.30 12.65 0.39
N GLU A 114 5.57 12.30 0.62
CA GLU A 114 6.70 12.61 -0.25
C GLU A 114 6.87 11.63 -1.39
N TYR A 115 6.34 10.41 -1.21
CA TYR A 115 6.60 9.29 -2.10
C TYR A 115 5.31 8.58 -2.52
N GLU A 116 5.27 8.23 -3.80
CA GLU A 116 4.31 7.29 -4.38
C GLU A 116 4.96 5.90 -4.41
N VAL A 117 4.21 4.87 -3.98
CA VAL A 117 4.63 3.48 -4.06
C VAL A 117 3.77 2.73 -5.06
N LYS A 118 4.42 1.86 -5.83
CA LYS A 118 3.76 0.83 -6.62
C LYS A 118 4.03 -0.52 -5.98
N VAL A 119 2.97 -1.21 -5.59
CA VAL A 119 3.06 -2.49 -4.88
C VAL A 119 2.24 -3.55 -5.61
N GLU A 120 2.73 -4.78 -5.62
CA GLU A 120 2.02 -5.93 -6.14
C GLU A 120 1.60 -6.85 -5.00
N PHE A 121 0.32 -6.92 -4.69
CA PHE A 121 -0.25 -7.88 -3.77
C PHE A 121 -0.65 -9.17 -4.49
N ILE A 122 -0.32 -10.31 -3.89
CA ILE A 122 -0.44 -11.62 -4.52
C ILE A 122 -1.51 -12.47 -3.80
N TYR A 123 -1.48 -12.46 -2.47
CA TYR A 123 -2.37 -13.29 -1.67
C TYR A 123 -2.71 -12.66 -0.33
N VAL A 124 -3.79 -13.16 0.26
CA VAL A 124 -4.24 -12.87 1.62
C VAL A 124 -3.85 -14.04 2.51
N GLN A 125 -3.18 -13.76 3.62
CA GLN A 125 -2.84 -14.75 4.62
C GLN A 125 -4.03 -14.96 5.57
N LYS A 126 -4.56 -16.18 5.61
CA LYS A 126 -5.52 -16.61 6.64
C LYS A 126 -4.81 -17.40 7.73
N LYS A 127 -5.49 -17.62 8.86
CA LYS A 127 -5.00 -18.51 9.93
C LYS A 127 -4.63 -19.90 9.39
N ILE A 128 -5.38 -20.39 8.39
CA ILE A 128 -5.15 -21.67 7.74
C ILE A 128 -5.01 -21.41 6.23
N GLY A 129 -3.76 -21.33 5.77
CA GLY A 129 -3.43 -21.22 4.34
C GLY A 129 -3.44 -19.80 3.76
N LYS A 130 -3.32 -19.76 2.43
CA LYS A 130 -3.22 -18.52 1.64
C LYS A 130 -4.31 -18.51 0.59
N ILE A 131 -4.92 -17.35 0.35
CA ILE A 131 -5.91 -17.15 -0.70
C ILE A 131 -5.35 -16.18 -1.73
N LYS A 132 -5.28 -16.59 -2.99
CA LYS A 132 -4.90 -15.68 -4.08
C LYS A 132 -5.93 -14.57 -4.19
N LEU A 133 -5.49 -13.32 -4.34
CA LEU A 133 -6.41 -12.19 -4.47
C LEU A 133 -7.31 -12.32 -5.70
N TYR A 134 -6.78 -12.87 -6.79
CA TYR A 134 -7.51 -13.06 -8.05
C TYR A 134 -7.22 -14.43 -8.67
N THR A 135 -8.22 -14.94 -9.40
CA THR A 135 -8.18 -16.26 -10.06
C THR A 135 -7.91 -16.17 -11.56
N LYS A 136 -8.00 -14.98 -12.17
CA LYS A 136 -7.60 -14.68 -13.56
C LYS A 136 -7.13 -13.22 -13.70
N GLY A 137 -5.98 -13.00 -14.35
CA GLY A 137 -5.47 -11.68 -14.73
C GLY A 137 -4.75 -10.87 -13.63
N THR A 138 -4.46 -9.61 -13.96
CA THR A 138 -3.90 -8.60 -13.05
C THR A 138 -4.89 -7.43 -12.96
N VAL A 139 -5.18 -6.99 -11.74
CA VAL A 139 -6.00 -5.80 -11.50
C VAL A 139 -5.10 -4.63 -11.13
N MET A 140 -5.30 -3.50 -11.80
CA MET A 140 -4.57 -2.26 -11.55
C MET A 140 -5.48 -1.29 -10.80
N ASP A 141 -5.01 -0.74 -9.69
CA ASP A 141 -5.68 0.30 -8.92
C ASP A 141 -4.70 1.45 -8.69
N SER A 142 -4.93 2.57 -9.35
CA SER A 142 -4.12 3.78 -9.20
C SER A 142 -4.98 4.88 -8.61
N TYR A 143 -4.51 5.50 -7.53
CA TYR A 143 -5.10 6.73 -7.02
C TYR A 143 -4.14 7.88 -7.27
N ARG A 144 -4.60 8.84 -8.07
CA ARG A 144 -4.04 10.19 -8.06
C ARG A 144 -5.11 11.05 -7.44
N SER A 145 -4.77 11.72 -6.35
CA SER A 145 -5.61 12.78 -5.81
C SER A 145 -5.77 13.81 -6.94
N GLN A 146 -6.88 13.77 -7.68
CA GLN A 146 -7.24 14.93 -8.49
C GLN A 146 -7.56 16.04 -7.50
N GLU A 147 -6.95 17.20 -7.76
CA GLU A 147 -7.16 18.45 -7.04
C GLU A 147 -8.64 18.60 -6.68
N SER A 148 -8.87 19.03 -5.44
CA SER A 148 -10.10 19.68 -5.01
C SER A 148 -10.64 20.52 -6.17
N GLU A 149 -11.82 20.16 -6.68
CA GLU A 149 -12.50 20.96 -7.69
C GLU A 149 -12.49 22.41 -7.22
N SER A 150 -11.84 23.23 -8.06
CA SER A 150 -11.68 24.64 -7.81
C SER A 150 -13.05 25.29 -7.72
N VAL A 151 -13.19 26.16 -6.72
CA VAL A 151 -14.25 27.13 -6.53
C VAL A 151 -14.67 27.75 -7.87
N GLY A 152 -15.96 27.65 -8.20
CA GLY A 152 -16.64 28.44 -9.22
C GLY A 152 -17.81 29.18 -8.60
#